data_AF-A0A7C2APB4-F1
#
_entry.id   AF-A0A7C2APB4-F1
#
_cell.length_a   1.000
_cell.length_b   1.000
_cell.length_c   1.000
_cell.angle_alpha   90.00
_cell.angle_beta   90.00
_cell.angle_gamma   90.00
#
_symmetry.space_group_name_H-M   'P 1'
#
loop_
_entity.id
_entity.type
_entity.pdbx_description
1 polymer ?
#
loop_
_entity_poly.entity_id
_entity_poly.type
_entity_poly.pdbx_seq_one_letter_code
_entity_poly.pdbx_strand_id
1 'polypeptide(L)'
;MYIIQRIKMFTTNLLIVLIGALLGRILSKKLKQPSILGELFIGMIIGNIDIITLTDTMKDIADIGILFLLFSAGLAINFDEFRRLGKSSTIVAFSGVVLPFLLGYSVTILFGFSKLISLFVGVSLIATSVGVKTEILSELKMIETRLGTLIMGAAVIDDVIGIIAVSIVVGIAASGAILIEEVLLTLFLSVIFLILSLTLVIKLFKKLSERFMFKIGNIENILLFGFIIALVFAVTAENIGLSIITGAFIAGLILGQTHFVRVLSEHVSIFGESLFIPIFFVTMGMQFNVYSFKSVGVFAVVL
;
A
#
# COMPACT_ATOMS: atom_id res chain seq x y z
N MET A 1 1.39 -16.61 33.96
CA MET A 1 0.71 -17.63 33.13
C MET A 1 0.09 -17.04 31.87
N TYR A 2 -0.71 -15.97 31.96
CA TYR A 2 -1.34 -15.29 30.80
C TYR A 2 -0.34 -14.75 29.76
N ILE A 3 0.74 -14.07 30.18
CA ILE A 3 1.77 -13.53 29.28
C ILE A 3 2.43 -14.63 28.44
N ILE A 4 2.75 -15.77 29.06
CA ILE A 4 3.38 -16.91 28.38
C ILE A 4 2.42 -17.52 27.34
N GLN A 5 1.13 -17.63 27.65
CA GLN A 5 0.13 -18.09 26.68
C GLN A 5 -0.03 -17.14 25.49
N ARG A 6 -0.06 -15.82 25.74
CA ARG A 6 -0.13 -14.81 24.68
C ARG A 6 1.10 -14.88 23.77
N ILE A 7 2.30 -14.95 24.33
CA ILE A 7 3.55 -15.08 23.55
C ILE A 7 3.53 -16.38 22.75
N LYS A 8 3.17 -17.51 23.37
CA LYS A 8 3.10 -18.81 22.69
C LYS A 8 2.15 -18.75 21.49
N MET A 9 0.94 -18.22 21.66
CA MET A 9 -0.04 -18.08 20.58
C MET A 9 0.50 -17.21 19.44
N PHE A 10 1.06 -16.05 19.77
CA PHE A 10 1.64 -15.14 18.79
C PHE A 10 2.78 -15.80 17.99
N THR A 11 3.74 -16.43 18.67
CA THR A 11 4.88 -17.09 18.02
C THR A 11 4.43 -18.28 17.16
N THR A 12 3.42 -19.04 17.59
CA THR A 12 2.84 -20.12 16.78
C THR A 12 2.20 -19.58 15.50
N ASN A 13 1.40 -18.51 15.61
CA ASN A 13 0.78 -17.88 14.44
C ASN A 13 1.85 -17.34 13.49
N LEU A 14 2.88 -16.68 14.02
CA LEU A 14 4.00 -16.16 13.23
C LEU A 14 4.75 -17.29 12.50
N LEU A 15 5.02 -18.39 13.19
CA LEU A 15 5.65 -19.58 12.59
C LEU A 15 4.82 -20.12 11.42
N ILE A 16 3.51 -20.29 11.61
CA ILE A 16 2.60 -20.81 10.57
C ILE A 16 2.55 -19.85 9.38
N VAL A 17 2.45 -18.54 9.63
CA VAL A 17 2.47 -17.51 8.58
C VAL A 17 3.77 -17.55 7.77
N LEU A 18 4.93 -17.65 8.43
CA LEU A 18 6.23 -17.69 7.73
C LEU A 18 6.46 -19.00 6.96
N ILE A 19 6.04 -20.14 7.53
CA ILE A 19 6.03 -21.42 6.80
C ILE A 19 5.12 -21.31 5.58
N GLY A 20 3.93 -20.74 5.75
CA GLY A 20 2.98 -20.51 4.68
C GLY A 20 3.54 -19.62 3.56
N ALA A 21 4.20 -18.51 3.94
CA ALA A 21 4.87 -17.63 2.99
C ALA A 21 5.95 -18.36 2.19
N LEU A 22 6.82 -19.12 2.87
CA LEU A 22 7.88 -19.89 2.20
C LEU A 22 7.31 -20.93 1.23
N LEU A 23 6.28 -21.69 1.65
CA LEU A 23 5.61 -22.66 0.79
C LEU A 23 4.93 -21.98 -0.41
N GLY A 24 4.27 -20.85 -0.17
CA GLY A 24 3.64 -20.03 -1.20
C GLY A 24 4.66 -19.56 -2.24
N ARG A 25 5.79 -19.00 -1.81
CA ARG A 25 6.90 -18.59 -2.68
C ARG A 25 7.44 -19.75 -3.52
N ILE A 26 7.65 -20.92 -2.91
CA ILE A 26 8.15 -22.10 -3.64
C ILE A 26 7.13 -22.54 -4.69
N LEU A 27 5.84 -22.57 -4.33
CA LEU A 27 4.77 -22.97 -5.23
C LEU A 27 4.61 -22.01 -6.41
N SER A 28 4.54 -20.70 -6.17
CA SER A 28 4.40 -19.70 -7.23
C SER A 28 5.60 -19.69 -8.17
N LYS A 29 6.83 -19.78 -7.65
CA LYS A 29 8.04 -19.91 -8.48
C LYS A 29 8.02 -21.16 -9.35
N LYS A 30 7.55 -22.29 -8.83
CA LYS A 30 7.39 -23.52 -9.63
C LYS A 30 6.38 -23.34 -10.77
N LEU A 31 5.34 -22.52 -10.55
CA LEU A 31 4.33 -22.16 -11.54
C LEU A 31 4.72 -20.96 -12.43
N LYS A 32 5.94 -20.43 -12.28
CA LYS A 32 6.43 -19.22 -12.97
C LYS A 32 5.54 -17.99 -12.73
N GLN A 33 4.97 -17.90 -11.54
CA GLN A 33 4.16 -16.78 -11.07
C GLN A 33 4.94 -15.95 -10.04
N PRO A 34 4.62 -14.65 -9.87
CA PRO A 34 5.15 -13.83 -8.80
C PRO A 34 4.97 -14.45 -7.41
N SER A 35 5.99 -14.32 -6.57
CA SER A 35 6.10 -14.84 -5.20
C SER A 35 4.86 -14.50 -4.36
N ILE A 36 4.47 -13.23 -4.39
CA ILE A 36 3.30 -12.66 -3.71
C ILE A 36 1.98 -13.40 -3.96
N LEU A 37 1.75 -13.91 -5.18
CA LEU A 37 0.51 -14.63 -5.49
C LEU A 37 0.42 -15.94 -4.69
N GLY A 38 1.55 -16.60 -4.49
CA GLY A 38 1.64 -17.79 -3.66
C GLY A 38 1.40 -17.49 -2.18
N GLU A 39 1.94 -16.38 -1.67
CA GLU A 39 1.75 -15.94 -0.28
C GLU A 39 0.27 -15.61 0.02
N LEU A 40 -0.37 -14.82 -0.86
CA LEU A 40 -1.79 -14.50 -0.76
C LEU A 40 -2.66 -15.76 -0.82
N PHE A 41 -2.35 -16.67 -1.74
CA PHE A 41 -3.11 -17.91 -1.90
C PHE A 41 -2.98 -18.85 -0.69
N ILE A 42 -1.77 -19.03 -0.16
CA ILE A 42 -1.58 -19.81 1.06
C ILE A 42 -2.23 -19.14 2.27
N GLY A 43 -2.14 -17.81 2.37
CA GLY A 43 -2.87 -17.04 3.38
C GLY A 43 -4.37 -17.30 3.32
N MET A 44 -4.97 -17.24 2.12
CA MET A 44 -6.37 -17.57 1.91
C MET A 44 -6.72 -18.98 2.39
N ILE A 45 -5.90 -19.97 2.07
CA ILE A 45 -6.10 -21.35 2.56
C ILE A 45 -6.09 -21.36 4.08
N ILE A 46 -5.04 -20.83 4.71
CA ILE A 46 -4.86 -20.80 6.18
C ILE A 46 -6.05 -20.12 6.88
N GLY A 47 -6.52 -18.99 6.35
CA GLY A 47 -7.61 -18.21 6.94
C GLY A 47 -8.98 -18.87 6.86
N ASN A 48 -9.24 -19.73 5.87
CA ASN A 48 -10.56 -20.36 5.67
C ASN A 48 -10.67 -21.77 6.26
N ILE A 49 -9.56 -22.37 6.71
CA ILE A 49 -9.54 -23.69 7.36
C ILE A 49 -9.47 -23.59 8.89
N ASP A 50 -9.62 -22.38 9.43
CA ASP A 50 -9.66 -22.07 10.87
C ASP A 50 -8.47 -22.65 11.68
N ILE A 51 -7.31 -22.88 11.05
CA ILE A 51 -6.12 -23.41 11.73
C ILE A 51 -5.55 -22.41 12.73
N ILE A 52 -5.63 -21.11 12.42
CA ILE A 52 -5.19 -20.03 13.32
C ILE A 52 -6.21 -18.91 13.36
N THR A 53 -6.34 -18.31 14.55
CA THR A 53 -7.09 -17.06 14.71
C THR A 53 -6.16 -15.88 14.43
N LEU A 54 -6.55 -15.04 13.47
CA LEU A 54 -5.82 -13.80 13.19
C LEU A 54 -5.98 -12.84 14.37
N THR A 55 -4.89 -12.54 15.06
CA THR A 55 -4.87 -11.60 16.19
C THR A 55 -4.60 -10.19 15.68
N ASP A 56 -5.08 -9.17 16.40
CA ASP A 56 -4.81 -7.77 16.03
C ASP A 56 -3.32 -7.47 16.02
N THR A 57 -2.54 -8.08 16.94
CA THR A 57 -1.08 -7.96 16.95
C THR A 57 -0.44 -8.49 15.66
N MET A 58 -1.02 -9.51 15.03
CA MET A 58 -0.52 -10.01 13.75
C MET A 58 -0.84 -9.05 12.60
N LYS A 59 -2.03 -8.42 12.63
CA LYS A 59 -2.41 -7.37 11.67
C LYS A 59 -1.50 -6.15 11.80
N ASP A 60 -1.22 -5.70 13.01
CA ASP A 60 -0.31 -4.57 13.24
C ASP A 60 1.09 -4.83 12.65
N ILE A 61 1.60 -6.06 12.77
CA ILE A 61 2.90 -6.44 12.18
C ILE A 61 2.81 -6.55 10.65
N ALA A 62 1.70 -7.04 10.11
CA ALA A 62 1.43 -7.03 8.68
C ALA A 62 1.41 -5.59 8.14
N ASP A 63 0.79 -4.65 8.86
CA ASP A 63 0.74 -3.23 8.49
C ASP A 63 2.15 -2.61 8.46
N ILE A 64 3.02 -2.99 9.41
CA ILE A 64 4.44 -2.64 9.34
C ILE A 64 5.09 -3.20 8.06
N GLY A 65 4.76 -4.44 7.65
CA GLY A 65 5.27 -5.04 6.43
C GLY A 65 4.93 -4.28 5.16
N ILE A 66 3.71 -3.78 5.01
CA ILE A 66 3.37 -2.93 3.88
C ILE A 66 4.08 -1.56 3.95
N LEU A 67 4.32 -1.01 5.15
CA LEU A 67 5.14 0.21 5.28
C LEU A 67 6.58 -0.02 4.81
N PHE A 68 7.20 -1.15 5.16
CA PHE A 68 8.52 -1.54 4.66
C PHE A 68 8.54 -1.65 3.13
N LEU A 69 7.54 -2.33 2.56
CA LEU A 69 7.42 -2.51 1.12
C LEU A 69 7.40 -1.18 0.37
N LEU A 70 6.50 -0.28 0.76
CA LEU A 70 6.33 0.97 0.03
C LEU A 70 7.43 1.99 0.34
N PHE A 71 8.00 1.95 1.54
CA PHE A 71 9.21 2.72 1.83
C PHE A 71 10.38 2.29 0.94
N SER A 72 10.63 0.98 0.82
CA SER A 72 11.65 0.43 -0.09
C SER A 72 11.39 0.82 -1.54
N ALA A 73 10.14 0.72 -1.99
CA ALA A 73 9.72 1.14 -3.33
C ALA A 73 10.04 2.60 -3.61
N GLY A 74 9.75 3.49 -2.66
CA GLY A 74 10.06 4.90 -2.79
C GLY A 74 11.56 5.16 -2.89
N LEU A 75 12.38 4.43 -2.11
CA LEU A 75 13.84 4.54 -2.16
C LEU A 75 14.43 4.14 -3.52
N ALA A 76 13.81 3.16 -4.20
CA ALA A 76 14.29 2.65 -5.48
C ALA A 76 13.96 3.57 -6.67
N ILE A 77 12.93 4.41 -6.57
CA ILE A 77 12.45 5.19 -7.72
C ILE A 77 13.37 6.36 -8.07
N ASN A 78 13.62 6.51 -9.37
CA ASN A 78 14.26 7.72 -9.90
C ASN A 78 13.28 8.91 -9.85
N PHE A 79 13.53 9.83 -8.92
CA PHE A 79 12.68 11.00 -8.71
C PHE A 79 12.61 11.95 -9.92
N ASP A 80 13.69 12.12 -10.68
CA ASP A 80 13.68 12.99 -11.86
C ASP A 80 12.75 12.43 -12.93
N GLU A 81 12.76 11.11 -13.13
CA GLU A 81 11.83 10.42 -14.01
C GLU A 81 10.39 10.48 -13.48
N PHE A 82 10.19 10.23 -12.18
CA PHE A 82 8.89 10.34 -11.52
C PHE A 82 8.24 11.71 -11.76
N ARG A 83 9.01 12.79 -11.59
CA ARG A 83 8.53 14.15 -11.83
C ARG A 83 8.23 14.41 -13.30
N ARG A 84 9.07 13.93 -14.23
CA ARG A 84 8.86 14.08 -15.68
C ARG A 84 7.58 13.38 -16.14
N LEU A 85 7.27 12.22 -15.55
CA LEU A 85 6.11 11.41 -15.91
C LEU A 85 4.81 11.86 -15.26
N GLY A 86 4.82 12.85 -14.36
CA GLY A 86 3.65 13.28 -13.60
C GLY A 86 2.39 13.48 -14.45
N LYS A 87 2.47 14.16 -15.59
CA LYS A 87 1.33 14.34 -16.51
C LYS A 87 0.80 13.02 -17.06
N SER A 88 1.69 12.13 -17.51
CA SER A 88 1.33 10.81 -18.01
C SER A 88 0.70 9.95 -16.91
N SER A 89 1.27 9.96 -15.71
CA SER A 89 0.71 9.28 -14.53
C SER A 89 -0.68 9.80 -14.17
N THR A 90 -0.92 11.11 -14.26
CA THR A 90 -2.27 11.68 -14.05
C THR A 90 -3.27 11.14 -15.06
N ILE A 91 -2.92 11.10 -16.35
CA ILE A 91 -3.82 10.57 -17.39
C ILE A 91 -4.14 9.09 -17.12
N VAL A 92 -3.13 8.29 -16.79
CA VAL A 92 -3.30 6.88 -16.45
C VAL A 92 -4.23 6.72 -15.24
N ALA A 93 -3.98 7.44 -14.15
CA ALA A 93 -4.80 7.43 -12.95
C ALA A 93 -6.28 7.78 -13.25
N PHE A 94 -6.53 8.91 -13.93
CA PHE A 94 -7.89 9.31 -14.29
C PHE A 94 -8.59 8.28 -15.17
N SER A 95 -7.90 7.71 -16.17
CA SER A 95 -8.48 6.66 -17.01
C SER A 95 -8.76 5.38 -16.22
N GLY A 96 -7.90 5.04 -15.27
CA GLY A 96 -8.03 3.89 -14.37
C GLY A 96 -9.08 4.06 -13.29
N VAL A 97 -9.54 5.28 -13.04
CA VAL A 97 -10.66 5.56 -12.12
C VAL A 97 -11.99 5.62 -12.87
N VAL A 98 -12.08 6.45 -13.91
CA VAL A 98 -13.36 6.76 -14.56
C VAL A 98 -14.00 5.51 -15.16
N LEU A 99 -13.20 4.69 -15.87
CA LEU A 99 -13.73 3.53 -16.57
C LEU A 99 -14.22 2.43 -15.60
N PRO A 100 -13.43 1.96 -14.61
CA PRO A 100 -13.91 0.96 -13.64
C PRO A 100 -15.08 1.46 -12.79
N PHE A 101 -15.09 2.74 -12.40
CA PHE A 101 -16.22 3.31 -11.66
C PHE A 101 -17.52 3.22 -12.46
N LEU A 102 -17.51 3.68 -13.72
CA LEU A 102 -18.72 3.70 -14.55
C LEU A 102 -19.21 2.28 -14.84
N LEU A 103 -18.30 1.35 -15.13
CA LEU A 103 -18.65 -0.06 -15.37
C LEU A 103 -19.21 -0.70 -14.10
N GLY A 104 -18.54 -0.57 -12.97
CA GLY A 104 -18.97 -1.09 -11.68
C GLY A 104 -20.33 -0.56 -11.26
N TYR A 105 -20.53 0.76 -11.33
CA TYR A 105 -21.80 1.41 -11.05
C TYR A 105 -22.91 0.88 -11.95
N SER A 106 -22.66 0.83 -13.27
CA SER A 106 -23.67 0.44 -14.26
C SER A 106 -24.07 -1.03 -14.11
N VAL A 107 -23.09 -1.94 -13.96
CA VAL A 107 -23.35 -3.36 -13.71
C VAL A 107 -24.16 -3.54 -12.44
N THR A 108 -23.80 -2.84 -11.35
CA THR A 108 -24.53 -2.94 -10.08
C THR A 108 -25.98 -2.46 -10.21
N ILE A 109 -26.24 -1.37 -10.94
CA ILE A 109 -27.61 -0.93 -11.26
C ILE A 109 -28.37 -1.97 -12.09
N LEU A 110 -27.74 -2.57 -13.11
CA LEU A 110 -28.37 -3.57 -13.98
C LEU A 110 -28.80 -4.83 -13.22
N PHE A 111 -28.10 -5.18 -12.15
CA PHE A 111 -28.46 -6.27 -11.24
C PHE A 111 -29.55 -5.88 -10.21
N GLY A 112 -30.08 -4.65 -10.28
CA GLY A 112 -31.22 -4.20 -9.47
C GLY A 112 -30.85 -3.65 -8.09
N PHE A 113 -29.57 -3.40 -7.82
CA PHE A 113 -29.14 -2.78 -6.56
C PHE A 113 -29.50 -1.28 -6.50
N SER A 114 -29.55 -0.73 -5.28
CA SER A 114 -29.83 0.68 -5.07
C SER A 114 -28.70 1.57 -5.57
N LYS A 115 -29.01 2.83 -5.90
CA LYS A 115 -28.01 3.83 -6.33
C LYS A 115 -26.85 3.98 -5.34
N LEU A 116 -27.13 3.91 -4.05
CA LEU A 116 -26.12 4.02 -3.00
C LEU A 116 -25.18 2.81 -3.03
N ILE A 117 -25.72 1.59 -3.14
CA ILE A 117 -24.90 0.37 -3.25
C ILE A 117 -24.05 0.42 -4.53
N SER A 118 -24.62 0.85 -5.66
CA SER A 118 -23.88 1.00 -6.92
C SER A 118 -22.75 2.03 -6.82
N LEU A 119 -22.94 3.12 -6.07
CA LEU A 119 -21.87 4.08 -5.78
C LEU A 119 -20.76 3.43 -4.96
N PHE A 120 -21.10 2.70 -3.90
CA PHE A 120 -20.10 1.98 -3.09
C PHE A 120 -19.31 0.99 -3.94
N VAL A 121 -19.98 0.17 -4.75
CA VAL A 121 -19.32 -0.81 -5.62
C VAL A 121 -18.44 -0.14 -6.66
N GLY A 122 -18.92 0.91 -7.32
CA GLY A 122 -18.11 1.70 -8.27
C GLY A 122 -16.86 2.27 -7.62
N VAL A 123 -16.97 2.83 -6.41
CA VAL A 123 -15.81 3.37 -5.67
C VAL A 123 -14.88 2.26 -5.17
N SER A 124 -15.39 1.09 -4.78
CA SER A 124 -14.56 -0.05 -4.40
C SER A 124 -13.69 -0.56 -5.55
N LEU A 125 -14.15 -0.43 -6.80
CA LEU A 125 -13.44 -0.92 -7.98
C LEU A 125 -12.36 0.03 -8.52
N ILE A 126 -12.33 1.30 -8.08
CA ILE A 126 -11.27 2.25 -8.48
C ILE A 126 -10.07 2.24 -7.54
N ALA A 127 -10.24 1.75 -6.32
CA ALA A 127 -9.15 1.69 -5.35
C ALA A 127 -8.14 0.63 -5.80
N THR A 128 -6.93 1.06 -6.19
CA THR A 128 -5.88 0.14 -6.66
C THR A 128 -4.87 -0.18 -5.56
N SER A 129 -4.33 -1.40 -5.57
CA SER A 129 -3.29 -1.78 -4.60
C SER A 129 -1.90 -1.38 -5.06
N VAL A 130 -1.32 -0.36 -4.43
CA VAL A 130 0.07 0.04 -4.66
C VAL A 130 1.03 -1.06 -4.21
N GLY A 131 0.79 -1.69 -3.05
CA GLY A 131 1.67 -2.73 -2.50
C GLY A 131 1.82 -3.95 -3.43
N VAL A 132 0.71 -4.48 -3.96
CA VAL A 132 0.77 -5.63 -4.88
C VAL A 132 1.54 -5.27 -6.16
N LYS A 133 1.26 -4.09 -6.75
CA LYS A 133 1.97 -3.61 -7.95
C LYS A 133 3.47 -3.47 -7.69
N THR A 134 3.85 -2.85 -6.57
CA THR A 134 5.24 -2.68 -6.14
C THR A 134 5.98 -4.00 -6.06
N GLU A 135 5.41 -4.98 -5.35
CA GLU A 135 6.06 -6.27 -5.13
C GLU A 135 6.29 -7.01 -6.45
N ILE A 136 5.27 -7.03 -7.33
CA ILE A 136 5.38 -7.63 -8.66
C ILE A 136 6.45 -6.90 -9.49
N LEU A 137 6.45 -5.57 -9.50
CA LEU A 137 7.43 -4.78 -10.26
C LEU A 137 8.85 -4.95 -9.70
N SER A 138 9.01 -5.08 -8.38
CA SER A 138 10.30 -5.34 -7.74
C SER A 138 10.85 -6.71 -8.12
N GLU A 139 10.02 -7.76 -8.03
CA GLU A 139 10.40 -9.13 -8.38
C GLU A 139 10.74 -9.27 -9.88
N LEU A 140 10.03 -8.55 -10.74
CA LEU A 140 10.32 -8.47 -12.18
C LEU A 140 11.48 -7.53 -12.52
N LYS A 141 12.09 -6.85 -11.53
CA LYS A 141 13.14 -5.83 -11.72
C LYS A 141 12.72 -4.69 -12.65
N MET A 142 11.44 -4.35 -12.63
CA MET A 142 10.83 -3.32 -13.47
C MET A 142 10.54 -2.03 -12.70
N ILE A 143 10.70 -2.01 -11.37
CA ILE A 143 10.32 -0.86 -10.53
C ILE A 143 11.05 0.43 -10.89
N GLU A 144 12.34 0.34 -11.26
CA GLU A 144 13.18 1.47 -11.66
C GLU A 144 12.99 1.89 -13.12
N THR A 145 12.23 1.12 -13.90
CA THR A 145 12.01 1.45 -15.32
C THR A 145 11.03 2.61 -15.46
N ARG A 146 11.03 3.23 -16.65
CA ARG A 146 10.02 4.23 -17.03
C ARG A 146 8.58 3.76 -16.80
N LEU A 147 8.30 2.49 -17.11
CA LEU A 147 6.97 1.90 -16.93
C LEU A 147 6.65 1.71 -15.44
N GLY A 148 7.60 1.19 -14.65
CA GLY A 148 7.44 1.05 -13.20
C GLY A 148 7.19 2.40 -12.53
N THR A 149 8.01 3.40 -12.85
CA THR A 149 7.87 4.77 -12.36
C THR A 149 6.53 5.39 -12.76
N LEU A 150 6.06 5.17 -14.00
CA LEU A 150 4.76 5.63 -14.47
C LEU A 150 3.61 5.04 -13.64
N ILE A 151 3.63 3.71 -13.42
CA ILE A 151 2.61 2.97 -12.65
C ILE A 151 2.61 3.43 -11.19
N MET A 152 3.78 3.57 -10.59
CA MET A 152 3.92 4.03 -9.20
C MET A 152 3.48 5.48 -9.03
N GLY A 153 3.78 6.36 -9.99
CA GLY A 153 3.28 7.73 -10.01
C GLY A 153 1.76 7.81 -10.16
N ALA A 154 1.16 6.95 -10.99
CA ALA A 154 -0.30 6.89 -11.11
C ALA A 154 -0.94 6.42 -9.81
N ALA A 155 -0.33 5.45 -9.12
CA ALA A 155 -0.83 4.91 -7.86
C ALA A 155 -0.93 5.96 -6.73
N VAL A 156 0.03 6.89 -6.62
CA VAL A 156 -0.06 8.00 -5.64
C VAL A 156 -1.21 8.95 -5.95
N ILE A 157 -1.50 9.17 -7.24
CA ILE A 157 -2.63 10.00 -7.68
C ILE A 157 -3.95 9.27 -7.41
N ASP A 158 -4.00 7.95 -7.67
CA ASP A 158 -5.14 7.10 -7.35
C ASP A 158 -5.51 7.18 -5.87
N ASP A 159 -4.53 7.22 -4.94
CA ASP A 159 -4.81 7.36 -3.51
C ASP A 159 -5.55 8.67 -3.17
N VAL A 160 -5.16 9.79 -3.80
CA VAL A 160 -5.85 11.09 -3.63
C VAL A 160 -7.27 11.02 -4.20
N ILE A 161 -7.45 10.39 -5.36
CA ILE A 161 -8.77 10.26 -5.98
C ILE A 161 -9.66 9.31 -5.16
N GLY A 162 -9.07 8.24 -4.64
CA GLY A 162 -9.74 7.22 -3.83
C GLY A 162 -10.32 7.78 -2.54
N ILE A 163 -9.53 8.54 -1.77
CA ILE A 163 -10.04 9.19 -0.55
C ILE A 163 -11.20 10.14 -0.87
N ILE A 164 -11.09 10.94 -1.93
CA ILE A 164 -12.16 11.86 -2.36
C ILE A 164 -13.43 11.08 -2.71
N ALA A 165 -13.30 10.02 -3.49
CA ALA A 165 -14.42 9.19 -3.89
C ALA A 165 -15.10 8.52 -2.69
N VAL A 166 -14.31 7.99 -1.75
CA VAL A 166 -14.82 7.39 -0.50
C VAL A 166 -15.51 8.45 0.36
N SER A 167 -14.90 9.62 0.57
CA SER A 167 -15.50 10.72 1.35
C SER A 167 -16.84 11.17 0.77
N ILE A 168 -16.96 11.28 -0.56
CA ILE A 168 -18.23 11.62 -1.22
C ILE A 168 -19.29 10.57 -0.92
N VAL A 169 -18.99 9.28 -1.10
CA VAL A 169 -19.96 8.20 -0.91
C VAL A 169 -20.36 8.06 0.56
N VAL A 170 -19.41 8.18 1.49
CA VAL A 170 -19.68 8.16 2.94
C VAL A 170 -20.52 9.37 3.36
N GLY A 171 -20.23 10.57 2.85
CA GLY A 171 -21.02 11.77 3.12
C GLY A 171 -22.48 11.62 2.66
N ILE A 172 -22.69 11.09 1.45
CA ILE A 172 -24.03 10.79 0.92
C ILE A 172 -24.73 9.74 1.78
N ALA A 173 -24.02 8.68 2.20
CA ALA A 173 -24.59 7.62 3.03
C ALA A 173 -25.02 8.13 4.42
N ALA A 174 -24.23 9.03 5.02
CA ALA A 174 -24.47 9.54 6.37
C ALA A 174 -25.51 10.67 6.42
N SER A 175 -25.51 11.57 5.43
CA SER A 175 -26.28 12.83 5.47
C SER A 175 -27.29 12.99 4.32
N GLY A 176 -27.28 12.10 3.34
CA GLY A 176 -28.06 12.23 2.11
C GLY A 176 -27.52 13.27 1.12
N ALA A 177 -26.43 13.97 1.46
CA ALA A 177 -25.81 15.01 0.64
C ALA A 177 -24.28 14.86 0.59
N ILE A 178 -23.65 15.53 -0.38
CA ILE A 178 -22.19 15.60 -0.46
C ILE A 178 -21.70 16.64 0.53
N LEU A 179 -20.77 16.26 1.40
CA LEU A 179 -20.07 17.16 2.33
C LEU A 179 -18.95 17.89 1.58
N ILE A 180 -19.33 18.86 0.74
CA ILE A 180 -18.42 19.55 -0.19
C ILE A 180 -17.23 20.18 0.54
N GLU A 181 -17.46 20.76 1.71
CA GLU A 181 -16.41 21.39 2.51
C GLU A 181 -15.33 20.39 2.95
N GLU A 182 -15.73 19.23 3.48
CA GLU A 182 -14.80 18.16 3.88
C GLU A 182 -14.03 17.61 2.68
N VAL A 183 -14.70 17.39 1.56
CA VAL A 183 -14.07 16.90 0.32
C VAL A 183 -13.03 17.89 -0.20
N LEU A 184 -13.36 19.19 -0.23
CA LEU A 184 -12.44 20.24 -0.68
C LEU A 184 -11.26 20.39 0.27
N LEU A 185 -11.49 20.32 1.58
CA LEU A 185 -10.42 20.39 2.58
C LEU A 185 -9.45 19.21 2.44
N THR A 186 -9.95 17.98 2.36
CA THR A 186 -9.14 16.77 2.18
C THR A 186 -8.34 16.82 0.88
N LEU A 187 -8.97 17.22 -0.23
CA LEU A 187 -8.28 17.41 -1.51
C LEU A 187 -7.17 18.47 -1.39
N PHE A 188 -7.47 19.62 -0.80
CA PHE A 188 -6.51 20.71 -0.62
C PHE A 188 -5.30 20.29 0.21
N LEU A 189 -5.54 19.66 1.37
CA LEU A 189 -4.47 19.18 2.25
C LEU A 189 -3.64 18.08 1.57
N SER A 190 -4.28 17.15 0.85
CA SER A 190 -3.60 16.08 0.11
C SER A 190 -2.68 16.63 -0.97
N VAL A 191 -3.17 17.57 -1.78
CA VAL A 191 -2.39 18.21 -2.86
C VAL A 191 -1.24 19.03 -2.28
N ILE A 192 -1.47 19.81 -1.23
CA ILE A 192 -0.42 20.58 -0.57
C ILE A 192 0.65 19.67 0.02
N PHE A 193 0.25 18.59 0.70
CA PHE A 193 1.17 17.62 1.24
C PHE A 193 2.06 17.02 0.15
N LEU A 194 1.49 16.57 -0.96
CA LEU A 194 2.25 16.05 -2.10
C LEU A 194 3.20 17.10 -2.68
N ILE A 195 2.73 18.31 -2.94
CA ILE A 195 3.54 19.38 -3.53
C ILE A 195 4.69 19.76 -2.61
N LEU A 196 4.43 20.00 -1.32
CA LEU A 196 5.46 20.39 -0.35
C LEU A 196 6.49 19.29 -0.17
N SER A 197 6.03 18.04 -0.04
CA SER A 197 6.89 16.88 0.11
C SER A 197 7.82 16.71 -1.09
N LEU A 198 7.26 16.73 -2.30
CA LEU A 198 8.00 16.50 -3.55
C LEU A 198 8.79 17.73 -4.04
N THR A 199 8.76 18.87 -3.34
CA THR A 199 9.51 20.05 -3.75
C THR A 199 10.40 20.61 -2.63
N LEU A 200 9.79 21.15 -1.57
CA LEU A 200 10.50 21.82 -0.48
C LEU A 200 11.23 20.82 0.40
N VAL A 201 10.56 19.73 0.78
CA VAL A 201 11.14 18.74 1.70
C VAL A 201 12.30 18.01 1.03
N ILE A 202 12.16 17.55 -0.22
CA ILE A 202 13.27 16.92 -0.95
C ILE A 202 14.51 17.83 -0.98
N LYS A 203 14.35 19.11 -1.30
CA LYS A 203 15.46 20.07 -1.32
C LYS A 203 16.10 20.23 0.07
N LEU A 204 15.27 20.30 1.11
CA LEU A 204 15.74 20.42 2.49
C LEU A 204 16.55 19.19 2.91
N PHE A 205 16.02 17.99 2.68
CA PHE A 205 16.67 16.73 3.06
C PHE A 205 17.94 16.46 2.28
N LYS A 206 17.99 16.80 0.98
CA LYS A 206 19.22 16.73 0.19
C LYS A 206 20.33 17.58 0.81
N LYS A 207 20.05 18.86 1.09
CA LYS A 207 20.99 19.79 1.74
C LYS A 207 21.38 19.36 3.16
N LEU A 208 20.43 18.78 3.90
CA LEU A 208 20.68 18.30 5.25
C LEU A 208 21.59 17.06 5.22
N SER A 209 21.37 16.14 4.28
CA SER A 209 22.16 14.92 4.14
C SER A 209 23.64 15.23 3.89
N GLU A 210 23.94 16.19 3.00
CA GLU A 210 25.32 16.64 2.73
C GLU A 210 26.06 17.13 3.99
N ARG A 211 25.33 17.74 4.94
CA ARG A 211 25.91 18.27 6.19
C ARG A 211 25.98 17.25 7.32
N PHE A 212 25.03 16.32 7.38
CA PHE A 212 24.84 15.41 8.51
C PHE A 212 25.35 13.98 8.25
N MET A 213 25.70 13.63 7.01
CA MET A 213 26.30 12.34 6.63
C MET A 213 27.45 11.93 7.57
N PHE A 214 28.37 12.85 7.87
CA PHE A 214 29.52 12.58 8.74
C PHE A 214 29.17 12.51 10.24
N LYS A 215 28.03 13.05 10.66
CA LYS A 215 27.62 13.10 12.08
C LYS A 215 26.76 11.91 12.50
N ILE A 216 25.93 11.40 11.59
CA ILE A 216 25.09 10.22 11.85
C ILE A 216 25.96 8.96 11.85
N GLY A 217 26.97 8.91 10.95
CA GLY A 217 28.17 8.08 10.96
C GLY A 217 27.98 6.58 10.79
N ASN A 218 27.09 5.97 11.57
CA ASN A 218 26.90 4.53 11.65
C ASN A 218 25.58 4.11 11.00
N ILE A 219 25.58 2.88 10.48
CA ILE A 219 24.47 2.29 9.73
C ILE A 219 23.20 2.27 10.58
N GLU A 220 23.29 1.92 11.87
CA GLU A 220 22.14 1.82 12.77
C GLU A 220 21.42 3.17 12.91
N ASN A 221 22.17 4.27 13.01
CA ASN A 221 21.59 5.61 13.13
C ASN A 221 20.94 6.06 11.82
N ILE A 222 21.52 5.69 10.67
CA ILE A 222 20.93 5.98 9.36
C ILE A 222 19.61 5.24 9.21
N LEU A 223 19.56 3.96 9.58
CA LEU A 223 18.32 3.17 9.54
C LEU A 223 17.27 3.73 10.47
N LEU A 224 17.62 4.02 11.73
CA LEU A 224 16.70 4.62 12.69
C LEU A 224 16.15 5.96 12.18
N PHE A 225 17.02 6.82 11.63
CA PHE A 225 16.59 8.07 11.01
C PHE A 225 15.63 7.82 9.85
N GLY A 226 15.94 6.88 8.95
CA GLY A 226 15.08 6.51 7.83
C GLY A 226 13.68 6.09 8.29
N PHE A 227 13.59 5.22 9.30
CA PHE A 227 12.31 4.79 9.87
C PHE A 227 11.56 5.91 10.57
N ILE A 228 12.23 6.79 11.31
CA ILE A 228 11.59 7.97 11.90
C ILE A 228 10.92 8.82 10.81
N ILE A 229 11.63 9.09 9.72
CA ILE A 229 11.08 9.87 8.61
C ILE A 229 9.93 9.13 7.93
N ALA A 230 10.07 7.83 7.66
CA ALA A 230 9.00 7.01 7.10
C ALA A 230 7.72 7.10 7.94
N LEU A 231 7.84 6.93 9.26
CA LEU A 231 6.70 6.98 10.18
C LEU A 231 6.10 8.39 10.32
N VAL A 232 6.94 9.44 10.37
CA VAL A 232 6.45 10.83 10.40
C VAL A 232 5.60 11.14 9.18
N PHE A 233 6.07 10.76 7.99
CA PHE A 233 5.31 10.97 6.75
C PHE A 233 4.07 10.10 6.68
N ALA A 234 4.16 8.85 7.12
CA ALA A 234 3.04 7.92 7.18
C ALA A 234 1.88 8.47 8.05
N VAL A 235 2.19 8.86 9.29
CA VAL A 235 1.21 9.46 10.21
C VAL A 235 0.69 10.81 9.70
N THR A 236 1.56 11.63 9.09
CA THR A 236 1.13 12.91 8.51
C THR A 236 0.16 12.70 7.34
N ALA A 237 0.43 11.72 6.48
CA ALA A 237 -0.46 11.38 5.36
C ALA A 237 -1.82 10.90 5.86
N GLU A 238 -1.84 10.02 6.86
CA GLU A 238 -3.08 9.51 7.46
C GLU A 238 -3.92 10.62 8.11
N ASN A 239 -3.30 11.53 8.85
CA ASN A 239 -3.99 12.68 9.46
C ASN A 239 -4.60 13.65 8.42
N ILE A 240 -4.11 13.63 7.19
CA ILE A 240 -4.61 14.43 6.07
C ILE A 240 -5.73 13.70 5.31
N GLY A 241 -5.90 12.39 5.55
CA GLY A 241 -6.84 11.51 4.87
C GLY A 241 -6.21 10.66 3.76
N LEU A 242 -4.91 10.79 3.47
CA LEU A 242 -4.24 9.87 2.56
C LEU A 242 -3.95 8.54 3.26
N SER A 243 -3.61 7.50 2.51
CA SER A 243 -3.21 6.25 3.14
C SER A 243 -1.87 6.43 3.87
N ILE A 244 -1.74 5.80 5.04
CA ILE A 244 -0.49 5.72 5.81
C ILE A 244 0.67 5.19 4.95
N ILE A 245 0.33 4.30 4.02
CA ILE A 245 1.24 3.66 3.07
C ILE A 245 1.78 4.65 2.03
N THR A 246 0.94 5.57 1.53
CA THR A 246 1.35 6.64 0.61
C THR A 246 2.40 7.54 1.25
N GLY A 247 2.25 7.85 2.54
CA GLY A 247 3.23 8.63 3.31
C GLY A 247 4.59 7.94 3.37
N ALA A 248 4.62 6.64 3.71
CA ALA A 248 5.86 5.87 3.71
C ALA A 248 6.54 5.82 2.33
N PHE A 249 5.76 5.70 1.25
CA PHE A 249 6.27 5.79 -0.11
C PHE A 249 6.94 7.13 -0.41
N ILE A 250 6.29 8.25 -0.05
CA ILE A 250 6.82 9.60 -0.23
C ILE A 250 8.10 9.82 0.58
N ALA A 251 8.17 9.30 1.81
CA ALA A 251 9.39 9.31 2.60
C ALA A 251 10.54 8.58 1.89
N GLY A 252 10.23 7.43 1.27
CA GLY A 252 11.17 6.69 0.44
C GLY A 252 11.67 7.52 -0.73
N LEU A 253 10.77 8.17 -1.47
CA LEU A 253 11.15 9.08 -2.56
C LEU A 253 12.07 10.21 -2.09
N ILE A 254 11.77 10.80 -0.94
CA ILE A 254 12.58 11.89 -0.36
C ILE A 254 13.98 11.39 0.01
N LEU A 255 14.06 10.30 0.76
CA LEU A 255 15.33 9.76 1.22
C LEU A 255 16.14 9.12 0.08
N GLY A 256 15.46 8.66 -0.97
CA GLY A 256 16.07 8.18 -2.22
C GLY A 256 16.91 9.25 -2.93
N GLN A 257 16.65 10.54 -2.65
CA GLN A 257 17.42 11.67 -3.20
C GLN A 257 18.60 12.10 -2.33
N THR A 258 18.86 11.38 -1.24
CA THR A 258 19.91 11.72 -0.27
C THR A 258 21.08 10.74 -0.34
N HIS A 259 22.20 11.08 0.29
CA HIS A 259 23.34 10.18 0.41
C HIS A 259 23.06 8.92 1.27
N PHE A 260 21.95 8.89 2.02
CA PHE A 260 21.56 7.75 2.84
C PHE A 260 20.95 6.59 2.02
N VAL A 261 20.54 6.84 0.77
CA VAL A 261 19.78 5.89 -0.06
C VAL A 261 20.44 4.53 -0.16
N ARG A 262 21.77 4.45 -0.31
CA ARG A 262 22.49 3.19 -0.44
C ARG A 262 22.31 2.30 0.78
N VAL A 263 22.54 2.86 1.97
CA VAL A 263 22.42 2.12 3.24
C VAL A 263 20.97 1.73 3.50
N LEU A 264 20.04 2.67 3.29
CA LEU A 264 18.61 2.44 3.50
C LEU A 264 18.08 1.36 2.55
N SER A 265 18.31 1.49 1.25
CA SER A 265 17.80 0.54 0.25
C SER A 265 18.31 -0.88 0.50
N GLU A 266 19.61 -1.05 0.79
CA GLU A 266 20.18 -2.37 1.04
C GLU A 266 19.55 -3.05 2.26
N HIS A 267 19.48 -2.37 3.40
CA HIS A 267 19.05 -2.99 4.65
C HIS A 267 17.53 -3.06 4.78
N VAL A 268 16.79 -2.03 4.34
CA VAL A 268 15.32 -2.02 4.37
C VAL A 268 14.77 -3.13 3.49
N SER A 269 15.34 -3.35 2.29
CA SER A 269 14.91 -4.46 1.43
C SER A 269 15.22 -5.82 2.08
N ILE A 270 16.41 -6.00 2.66
CA ILE A 270 16.75 -7.27 3.34
C ILE A 270 15.75 -7.58 4.47
N PHE A 271 15.48 -6.64 5.36
CA PHE A 271 14.54 -6.86 6.47
C PHE A 271 13.08 -6.98 6.02
N GLY A 272 12.67 -6.15 5.06
CA GLY A 272 11.33 -6.16 4.50
C GLY A 272 11.03 -7.48 3.81
N GLU A 273 11.82 -7.84 2.80
CA GLU A 273 11.57 -8.99 1.92
C GLU A 273 11.71 -10.35 2.62
N SER A 274 12.54 -10.42 3.66
CA SER A 274 12.80 -11.65 4.41
C SER A 274 11.76 -11.95 5.48
N LEU A 275 11.12 -10.92 6.05
CA LEU A 275 10.26 -11.09 7.22
C LEU A 275 8.93 -10.36 7.10
N PHE A 276 8.94 -9.03 7.03
CA PHE A 276 7.72 -8.26 7.23
C PHE A 276 6.76 -8.29 6.03
N ILE A 277 7.29 -8.20 4.81
CA ILE A 277 6.50 -8.24 3.57
C ILE A 277 5.77 -9.58 3.39
N PRO A 278 6.43 -10.75 3.56
CA PRO A 278 5.72 -12.03 3.52
C PRO A 278 4.64 -12.16 4.62
N ILE A 279 4.86 -11.63 5.83
CA ILE A 279 3.83 -11.61 6.88
C ILE A 279 2.62 -10.79 6.42
N PHE A 280 2.86 -9.63 5.79
CA PHE A 280 1.79 -8.80 5.24
C PHE A 280 0.92 -9.58 4.24
N PHE A 281 1.52 -10.17 3.20
CA PHE A 281 0.73 -10.80 2.15
C PHE A 281 0.00 -12.07 2.60
N VAL A 282 0.61 -12.91 3.44
CA VAL A 282 -0.11 -14.06 4.00
C VAL A 282 -1.24 -13.60 4.90
N THR A 283 -1.03 -12.59 5.75
CA THR A 283 -2.06 -12.03 6.63
C THR A 283 -3.22 -11.41 5.85
N MET A 284 -2.92 -10.69 4.76
CA MET A 284 -3.94 -10.17 3.85
C MET A 284 -4.74 -11.31 3.19
N GLY A 285 -4.06 -12.37 2.74
CA GLY A 285 -4.71 -13.56 2.22
C GLY A 285 -5.66 -14.20 3.24
N MET A 286 -5.25 -14.30 4.50
CA MET A 286 -6.08 -14.89 5.56
C MET A 286 -7.39 -14.13 5.84
N GLN A 287 -7.45 -12.83 5.52
CA GLN A 287 -8.67 -12.04 5.69
C GLN A 287 -9.70 -12.30 4.59
N PHE A 288 -9.30 -12.95 3.49
CA PHE A 288 -10.22 -13.29 2.40
C PHE A 288 -11.19 -14.38 2.83
N ASN A 289 -12.49 -14.08 2.87
CA ASN A 289 -13.52 -15.05 3.24
C ASN A 289 -14.23 -15.62 2.01
N VAL A 290 -13.94 -16.88 1.68
CA VAL A 290 -14.48 -17.58 0.49
C VAL A 290 -15.99 -17.82 0.61
N TYR A 291 -16.53 -17.87 1.83
CA TYR A 291 -17.97 -18.04 2.04
C TYR A 291 -18.80 -16.83 1.60
N SER A 292 -18.19 -15.66 1.43
CA SER A 292 -18.84 -14.44 0.93
C SER A 292 -19.41 -14.62 -0.48
N PHE A 293 -18.84 -15.51 -1.31
CA PHE A 293 -19.37 -15.76 -2.66
C PHE A 293 -20.76 -16.43 -2.64
N LYS A 294 -21.12 -17.14 -1.55
CA LYS A 294 -22.43 -17.80 -1.45
C LYS A 294 -23.58 -16.80 -1.39
N SER A 295 -23.37 -15.61 -0.81
CA SER A 295 -24.41 -14.60 -0.66
C SER A 295 -24.58 -13.71 -1.89
N VAL A 296 -23.55 -13.58 -2.72
CA VAL A 296 -23.50 -12.62 -3.83
C VAL A 296 -23.84 -13.27 -5.19
N GLY A 297 -23.65 -14.58 -5.34
CA GLY A 297 -24.08 -15.34 -6.51
C GLY A 297 -23.42 -14.88 -7.82
N VAL A 298 -24.19 -14.83 -8.91
CA VAL A 298 -23.68 -14.48 -10.26
C VAL A 298 -23.11 -13.06 -10.33
N PHE A 299 -23.61 -12.15 -9.48
CA PHE A 299 -23.10 -10.78 -9.42
C PHE A 299 -21.60 -10.74 -9.10
N ALA A 300 -21.10 -11.63 -8.24
CA ALA A 300 -19.68 -11.71 -7.89
C ALA A 300 -18.77 -12.20 -9.03
N VAL A 301 -19.33 -12.82 -10.07
CA VAL A 301 -18.58 -13.31 -11.22
C VAL A 301 -18.51 -12.25 -12.33
N VAL A 302 -19.53 -11.40 -12.41
CA VAL A 302 -19.62 -10.33 -13.42
C VAL A 302 -18.87 -9.06 -12.97
N LEU A 303 -18.79 -8.84 -11.66
CA LEU A 303 -18.03 -7.75 -11.05
C LEU A 303 -16.52 -7.99 -11.13
#